data_AF-A0A7W1ZXK3-F1
#
_entry.id   AF-A0A7W1ZXK3-F1
#
_cell.length_a   1.000
_cell.length_b   1.000
_cell.length_c   1.000
_cell.angle_alpha   90.00
_cell.angle_beta   90.00
_cell.angle_gamma   90.00
#
_symmetry.space_group_name_H-M   'P 1'
#
loop_
_entity.id
_entity.type
_entity.pdbx_description
1 polymer ?
#
loop_
_entity_poly.entity_id
_entity_poly.type
_entity_poly.pdbx_seq_one_letter_code
_entity_poly.pdbx_strand_id
1 'polypeptide(L)'
;MKKVTHKRLNITLPESTVTLLETVANKGERSNFINVAIKTYVKQVKQESLRERLKEGAVVRSKRDLELADEWFNIEEELWQK
;
A
#
# COMPACT_ATOMS: atom_id res chain seq x y z
N MET A 1 21.14 12.51 14.01
CA MET A 1 20.84 11.38 13.11
C MET A 1 20.31 10.21 13.95
N LYS A 2 19.11 9.69 13.69
CA LYS A 2 18.57 8.53 14.45
C LYS A 2 19.44 7.29 14.16
N LYS A 3 20.01 6.68 15.19
CA LYS A 3 20.83 5.47 15.08
C LYS A 3 19.95 4.31 14.60
N VAL A 4 20.30 3.71 13.46
CA VAL A 4 19.63 2.48 13.01
C VAL A 4 20.11 1.35 13.92
N THR A 5 19.20 0.82 14.74
CA THR A 5 19.46 -0.32 15.61
C THR A 5 19.11 -1.60 14.87
N HIS A 6 20.11 -2.44 14.63
CA HIS A 6 19.90 -3.77 14.06
C HIS A 6 19.63 -4.76 15.19
N LYS A 7 18.55 -5.56 15.06
CA LYS A 7 18.24 -6.67 15.98
C LYS A 7 18.44 -7.98 15.23
N ARG A 8 19.28 -8.87 15.77
CA ARG A 8 19.43 -10.23 15.25
C ARG A 8 18.21 -11.06 15.64
N LEU A 9 17.62 -11.72 14.66
CA LEU A 9 16.46 -12.61 14.83
C LEU A 9 16.84 -14.00 14.29
N ASN A 10 16.47 -15.04 15.02
CA ASN A 10 16.51 -16.41 14.54
C ASN A 10 15.13 -16.72 13.97
N ILE A 11 15.04 -16.96 12.68
CA ILE A 11 13.79 -17.29 11.98
C ILE A 11 13.95 -18.62 11.25
N THR A 12 12.90 -19.41 11.27
CA THR A 12 12.81 -20.66 10.50
C THR A 12 12.08 -20.36 9.21
N LEU A 13 12.70 -20.68 8.08
CA LEU A 13 12.11 -20.53 6.76
C LEU A 13 12.09 -21.89 6.06
N PRO A 14 11.10 -22.17 5.20
CA PRO A 14 11.13 -23.35 4.34
C PRO A 14 12.40 -23.39 3.50
N GLU A 15 12.93 -24.58 3.26
CA GLU A 15 14.13 -24.78 2.45
C GLU A 15 14.00 -24.18 1.04
N SER A 16 12.80 -24.28 0.45
CA SER A 16 12.47 -23.64 -0.83
C SER A 16 12.62 -22.11 -0.81
N THR A 17 12.33 -21.47 0.33
CA THR A 17 12.50 -20.01 0.49
C THR A 17 13.96 -19.64 0.70
N VAL A 18 14.71 -20.47 1.42
CA VAL A 18 16.15 -20.26 1.65
C VAL A 18 16.93 -20.41 0.35
N THR A 19 16.64 -21.46 -0.44
CA THR A 19 17.25 -21.66 -1.76
C THR A 19 16.96 -20.49 -2.70
N LEU A 20 15.70 -20.01 -2.75
CA LEU A 20 15.35 -18.81 -3.53
C LEU A 20 16.13 -17.59 -3.04
N LEU A 21 16.21 -17.38 -1.72
CA LEU A 21 17.00 -16.30 -1.15
C LEU A 21 18.47 -16.36 -1.56
N GLU A 22 19.06 -17.56 -1.64
CA GLU A 22 20.44 -17.77 -2.07
C GLU A 22 20.66 -17.49 -3.55
N THR A 23 19.65 -17.69 -4.41
CA THR A 23 19.74 -17.31 -5.83
C THR A 23 19.76 -15.80 -6.06
N VAL A 24 19.15 -15.02 -5.16
CA VAL A 24 18.96 -13.57 -5.35
C VAL A 24 19.88 -12.73 -4.48
N ALA A 25 20.31 -13.23 -3.32
CA ALA A 25 21.12 -12.49 -2.36
C ALA A 25 22.42 -13.23 -2.04
N ASN A 26 23.55 -12.53 -2.25
CA ASN A 26 24.87 -13.05 -1.92
C ASN A 26 25.05 -13.18 -0.39
N LYS A 27 26.12 -13.86 0.01
CA LYS A 27 26.49 -14.04 1.42
C LYS A 27 26.69 -12.66 2.08
N GLY A 28 25.86 -12.35 3.09
CA GLY A 28 25.86 -11.07 3.80
C GLY A 28 24.71 -10.13 3.41
N GLU A 29 24.11 -10.30 2.23
CA GLU A 29 23.01 -9.46 1.75
C GLU A 29 21.63 -9.98 2.13
N ARG A 30 21.56 -11.23 2.61
CA ARG A 30 20.32 -11.92 3.02
C ARG A 30 19.45 -11.06 3.95
N SER A 31 20.05 -10.48 4.99
CA SER A 31 19.33 -9.63 5.95
C SER A 31 18.79 -8.35 5.31
N ASN A 32 19.53 -7.76 4.38
CA ASN A 32 19.08 -6.56 3.65
C ASN A 32 17.94 -6.90 2.69
N PHE A 33 18.08 -8.02 1.96
CA PHE A 33 17.03 -8.51 1.07
C PHE A 33 15.73 -8.77 1.84
N ILE A 34 15.80 -9.49 2.97
CA ILE A 34 14.63 -9.75 3.83
C ILE A 34 14.01 -8.43 4.32
N ASN A 35 14.83 -7.46 4.75
CA ASN A 35 14.36 -6.14 5.17
C ASN A 35 13.62 -5.39 4.05
N VAL A 36 14.15 -5.41 2.82
CA VAL A 36 13.49 -4.80 1.66
C VAL A 36 12.19 -5.54 1.32
N ALA A 37 12.22 -6.87 1.26
CA ALA A 37 11.05 -7.70 0.96
C ALA A 37 9.90 -7.45 1.95
N ILE A 38 10.19 -7.42 3.25
CA ILE A 38 9.18 -7.13 4.29
C ILE A 38 8.57 -5.74 4.09
N LYS A 39 9.40 -4.71 3.86
CA LYS A 39 8.91 -3.34 3.66
C LYS A 39 8.01 -3.23 2.43
N THR A 40 8.43 -3.84 1.32
CA THR A 40 7.66 -3.85 0.07
C THR A 40 6.34 -4.58 0.24
N TYR A 41 6.36 -5.77 0.84
CA TYR A 41 5.16 -6.55 1.08
C TYR A 41 4.16 -5.82 1.97
N VAL A 42 4.62 -5.27 3.10
CA VAL A 42 3.76 -4.49 4.02
C VAL A 42 3.18 -3.26 3.32
N LYS A 43 3.97 -2.57 2.48
CA LYS A 43 3.46 -1.44 1.69
C LYS A 43 2.35 -1.87 0.74
N GLN A 44 2.53 -2.97 0.01
CA GLN A 44 1.55 -3.49 -0.93
C GLN A 44 0.24 -3.88 -0.22
N VAL A 45 0.33 -4.66 0.87
CA VAL A 45 -0.85 -5.06 1.67
C VAL A 45 -1.61 -3.85 2.19
N LYS A 46 -0.91 -2.82 2.67
CA LYS A 46 -1.54 -1.58 3.13
C LYS A 46 -2.24 -0.81 2.01
N GLN A 47 -1.63 -0.75 0.83
CA GLN A 47 -2.22 -0.09 -0.33
C GLN A 47 -3.48 -0.81 -0.81
N GLU A 48 -3.46 -2.13 -0.84
CA GLU A 48 -4.62 -2.95 -1.21
C GLU A 48 -5.76 -2.79 -0.21
N SER A 49 -5.47 -2.87 1.10
CA SER A 49 -6.46 -2.62 2.15
C SER A 49 -7.03 -1.21 2.09
N LEU A 50 -6.21 -0.20 1.82
CA LEU A 50 -6.66 1.18 1.64
C LEU A 50 -7.59 1.32 0.43
N ARG A 51 -7.23 0.68 -0.69
CA ARG A 51 -8.03 0.70 -1.92
C ARG A 51 -9.42 0.12 -1.70
N GLU A 52 -9.53 -1.02 -1.04
CA GLU A 52 -10.84 -1.63 -0.74
C GLU A 52 -11.68 -0.72 0.17
N ARG A 53 -11.08 -0.17 1.23
CA ARG A 53 -11.79 0.76 2.12
C ARG A 53 -12.26 2.03 1.43
N LEU A 54 -11.46 2.56 0.49
CA LEU A 54 -11.86 3.72 -0.32
C LEU A 54 -13.01 3.38 -1.26
N LYS A 55 -12.95 2.21 -1.90
CA LYS A 55 -14.02 1.70 -2.77
C LYS A 55 -15.32 1.50 -2.00
N GLU A 56 -15.28 0.83 -0.86
CA GLU A 56 -16.45 0.66 0.02
C GLU A 56 -17.03 2.01 0.43
N GLY A 57 -16.17 2.94 0.86
CA GLY A 57 -16.58 4.28 1.23
C GLY A 57 -17.27 5.03 0.08
N ALA A 58 -16.72 4.94 -1.14
CA ALA A 58 -17.33 5.55 -2.32
C ALA A 58 -18.69 4.93 -2.67
N VAL A 59 -18.81 3.60 -2.60
CA VAL A 59 -20.08 2.90 -2.85
C VAL A 59 -21.14 3.30 -1.81
N VAL A 60 -20.78 3.30 -0.52
CA VAL A 60 -21.71 3.68 0.57
C VAL A 60 -22.18 5.13 0.44
N ARG A 61 -21.31 6.02 -0.06
CA ARG A 61 -21.62 7.45 -0.19
C ARG A 61 -22.21 7.84 -1.55
N SER A 62 -22.17 6.95 -2.53
CA SER A 62 -22.56 7.19 -3.93
C SER A 62 -23.85 7.99 -4.11
N LYS A 63 -24.93 7.60 -3.41
CA LYS A 63 -26.23 8.28 -3.52
C LYS A 63 -26.14 9.76 -3.08
N ARG A 64 -25.58 10.02 -1.89
CA ARG A 64 -25.42 11.38 -1.37
C ARG A 64 -24.50 12.21 -2.26
N ASP A 65 -23.41 11.59 -2.72
CA ASP A 65 -22.40 12.26 -3.53
C ASP A 65 -23.00 12.63 -4.91
N LEU A 66 -23.91 11.81 -5.45
CA LEU A 66 -24.67 12.12 -6.66
C LEU A 66 -25.70 13.24 -6.44
N GLU A 67 -26.49 13.15 -5.36
CA GLU A 67 -27.47 14.21 -5.00
C GLU A 67 -26.78 15.56 -4.84
N LEU A 68 -25.63 15.60 -4.15
CA LEU A 68 -24.84 16.81 -4.00
C LEU A 68 -24.29 17.33 -5.35
N ALA A 69 -23.83 16.43 -6.23
CA ALA A 69 -23.35 16.84 -7.56
C ALA A 69 -24.48 17.47 -8.38
N ASP A 70 -25.68 16.88 -8.37
CA ASP A 70 -26.85 17.39 -9.09
C ASP A 70 -27.30 18.76 -8.55
N GLU A 71 -27.28 18.96 -7.23
CA GLU A 71 -27.60 20.26 -6.60
C GLU A 71 -26.67 21.38 -7.06
N TRP A 72 -25.37 21.08 -7.18
CA TRP A 72 -24.34 22.08 -7.51
C TRP A 72 -24.15 22.29 -9.02
N PHE A 73 -24.56 21.32 -9.85
CA PHE A 73 -24.38 21.35 -11.30
C PHE A 73 -24.94 22.63 -11.94
N ASN A 74 -26.14 23.04 -11.55
CA ASN A 74 -26.80 24.22 -12.12
C ASN A 74 -26.04 25.52 -11.82
N ILE A 75 -25.40 25.62 -10.64
CA ILE A 75 -24.64 26.81 -10.22
C ILE A 75 -23.32 26.88 -11.00
N GLU A 76 -22.69 25.74 -11.26
CA GLU A 76 -21.45 25.65 -12.03
C GLU A 76 -21.66 25.95 -13.53
N GLU A 77 -22.77 25.47 -14.11
CA GLU A 77 -23.11 25.70 -15.52
C GLU A 77 -23.34 27.19 -15.81
N GLU A 78 -24.02 27.92 -14.92
CA GLU A 78 -24.25 29.37 -15.04
C GLU A 78 -22.95 30.19 -15.00
N LEU A 79 -21.91 29.70 -14.31
CA LEU A 79 -20.61 30.38 -14.21
C LEU A 79 -19.69 30.10 -15.40
N TRP A 80 -19.85 28.94 -16.07
CA TRP A 80 -19.06 28.55 -17.24
C TRP A 80 -19.54 29.16 -18.56
N GLN A 81 -20.80 29.61 -18.63
CA GLN A 81 -21.40 30.22 -19.82
C GLN A 81 -21.20 31.74 -19.91
N LYS A 82 -20.40 32.33 -19.02
CA LYS A 82 -19.95 33.74 -19.07
C LYS A 82 -18.52 33.86 -19.59
#